data_AF-A0A9W6JU76-F1
#
_entry.id   AF-A0A9W6JU76-F1
#
_cell.length_a   1.000
_cell.length_b   1.000
_cell.length_c   1.000
_cell.angle_alpha   90.00
_cell.angle_beta   90.00
_cell.angle_gamma   90.00
#
_symmetry.space_group_name_H-M   'P 1'
#
loop_
_entity.id
_entity.type
_entity.pdbx_description
1 polymer ?
#
loop_
_entity_poly.entity_id
_entity_poly.type
_entity_poly.pdbx_seq_one_letter_code
_entity_poly.pdbx_strand_id
1 'polypeptide(L)'
;MSNGLAIAAVTRVMQDMLHSGLVASGIAGAVGGTVTVTALPPDRILGDGAPATEATQLNLFLHQVSPNAGWTGRDLPSRDARADRLIDPMLALDLHYLLTAYGELEFQGEILLGHAMQLLHENAVLSRDFIRDVLANPPGGGMAGAALQALTMSDLAEQVELIKIRPRHLSTDDMSKLWTAFQSHYRTSTAYEVSVVLIQRPRPKRTPLPVLSRGQPDPDTGRDAGIVLQASLVPAIPTLIALVPPRQQGAARLGETIRLDGHHLAGEQVTVRFAAEPDGAALTLAAATAADGTITVELPPAVAAPPPPPTPPENDPANWQVGVYRVSAEIRDAGGEVRTTNVLPLVLAPLIRQINTARAADIVTFTVVCAPPVRQSAAVSLIVGSRELPAEPLATPQATTVTFRSAGFAAGQIVPLRLRVDGIDSLLIDRTARPPAFDPTQQVTLP
;
A
#
# COMPACT_ATOMS: atom_id res chain seq x y z
N MET A 1 -4.96 26.84 21.94
CA MET A 1 -5.14 25.37 21.93
C MET A 1 -4.81 24.85 23.29
N SER A 2 -5.64 23.96 23.84
CA SER A 2 -5.49 23.55 25.23
C SER A 2 -4.35 22.55 25.41
N ASN A 3 -3.77 22.51 26.61
CA ASN A 3 -2.60 21.67 26.91
C ASN A 3 -2.95 20.51 27.86
N GLY A 4 -1.95 19.82 28.40
CA GLY A 4 -2.16 18.66 29.27
C GLY A 4 -2.97 18.93 30.54
N LEU A 5 -3.15 20.21 30.94
CA LEU A 5 -3.95 20.61 32.08
C LEU A 5 -5.46 20.70 31.75
N ALA A 6 -5.84 20.55 30.49
CA ALA A 6 -7.21 20.70 30.02
C ALA A 6 -8.20 19.77 30.74
N ILE A 7 -7.83 18.52 31.02
CA ILE A 7 -8.71 17.55 31.72
C ILE A 7 -9.04 18.05 33.13
N ALA A 8 -8.03 18.50 33.88
CA ALA A 8 -8.22 19.02 35.22
C ALA A 8 -8.98 20.35 35.21
N ALA A 9 -8.74 21.19 34.20
CA ALA A 9 -9.48 22.43 34.01
C ALA A 9 -10.97 22.18 33.74
N VAL A 10 -11.32 21.19 32.91
CA VAL A 10 -12.72 20.78 32.69
C VAL A 10 -13.38 20.31 33.99
N THR A 11 -12.72 19.44 34.75
CA THR A 11 -13.24 18.99 36.05
C THR A 11 -13.49 20.18 36.98
N ARG A 12 -12.56 21.14 37.03
CA ARG A 12 -12.72 22.33 37.88
C ARG A 12 -13.88 23.22 37.42
N VAL A 13 -14.01 23.44 36.12
CA VAL A 13 -15.12 24.23 35.56
C VAL A 13 -16.47 23.58 35.88
N MET A 14 -16.57 22.25 35.77
CA MET A 14 -17.82 21.56 36.13
C MET A 14 -18.08 21.57 37.65
N GLN A 15 -17.05 21.43 38.48
CA GLN A 15 -17.20 21.58 39.93
C GLN A 15 -17.72 22.97 40.31
N ASP A 16 -17.16 24.02 39.71
CA ASP A 16 -17.61 25.38 40.00
C ASP A 16 -19.02 25.65 39.48
N MET A 17 -19.35 25.18 38.28
CA MET A 17 -20.71 25.28 37.73
C MET A 17 -21.74 24.64 38.66
N LEU A 18 -21.44 23.45 39.18
CA LEU A 18 -22.30 22.78 40.14
C LEU A 18 -22.36 23.55 41.46
N HIS A 19 -21.23 23.93 42.03
CA HIS A 19 -21.18 24.66 43.30
C HIS A 19 -21.93 26.00 43.23
N SER A 20 -21.60 26.83 42.25
CA SER A 20 -22.21 28.14 42.04
C SER A 20 -23.70 28.03 41.70
N GLY A 21 -24.10 27.04 40.90
CA GLY A 21 -25.52 26.78 40.62
C GLY A 21 -26.33 26.33 41.84
N LEU A 22 -25.73 25.49 42.70
CA LEU A 22 -26.38 25.05 43.96
C LEU A 22 -26.49 26.20 44.97
N VAL A 23 -25.49 27.06 45.06
CA VAL A 23 -25.57 28.28 45.87
C VAL A 23 -26.66 29.22 45.35
N ALA A 24 -26.73 29.44 44.03
CA ALA A 24 -27.71 30.33 43.40
C ALA A 24 -29.15 29.83 43.54
N SER A 25 -29.36 28.51 43.55
CA SER A 25 -30.69 27.89 43.75
C SER A 25 -31.16 27.89 45.20
N GLY A 26 -30.32 28.29 46.17
CA GLY A 26 -30.71 28.42 47.58
C GLY A 26 -30.97 27.09 48.29
N ILE A 27 -30.49 25.98 47.75
CA ILE A 27 -30.81 24.62 48.24
C ILE A 27 -30.28 24.34 49.65
N ALA A 28 -29.33 25.12 50.15
CA ALA A 28 -28.79 24.96 51.51
C ALA A 28 -29.88 24.99 52.58
N GLY A 29 -30.96 25.76 52.36
CA GLY A 29 -32.12 25.77 53.26
C GLY A 29 -32.98 24.51 53.19
N ALA A 30 -33.08 23.88 52.02
CA ALA A 30 -33.86 22.66 51.81
C ALA A 30 -33.14 21.40 52.32
N VAL A 31 -31.80 21.38 52.20
CA VAL A 31 -30.98 20.23 52.60
C VAL A 31 -30.43 20.38 54.03
N GLY A 32 -30.61 21.55 54.66
CA GLY A 32 -30.30 21.79 56.07
C GLY A 32 -28.81 21.99 56.37
N GLY A 33 -28.00 22.39 55.37
CA GLY A 33 -26.55 22.51 55.54
C GLY A 33 -25.84 23.08 54.31
N THR A 34 -24.52 23.27 54.46
CA THR A 34 -23.64 23.68 53.35
C THR A 34 -23.36 22.49 52.46
N VAL A 35 -23.55 22.67 51.15
CA VAL A 35 -23.32 21.62 50.16
C VAL A 35 -21.92 21.77 49.59
N THR A 36 -21.15 20.69 49.60
CA THR A 36 -19.81 20.67 49.01
C THR A 36 -19.81 19.90 47.69
N VAL A 37 -18.98 20.34 46.75
CA VAL A 37 -18.77 19.66 45.46
C VAL A 37 -17.33 19.20 45.38
N THR A 38 -17.13 17.89 45.24
CA THR A 38 -15.81 17.24 45.18
C THR A 38 -15.61 16.54 43.85
N ALA A 39 -14.37 16.17 43.52
CA ALA A 39 -14.03 15.33 42.37
C ALA A 39 -12.98 14.30 42.77
N LEU A 40 -13.26 13.59 43.85
CA LEU A 40 -12.40 12.57 44.42
C LEU A 40 -12.86 11.18 43.97
N PRO A 41 -11.93 10.20 43.97
CA PRO A 41 -12.30 8.80 43.93
C PRO A 41 -13.35 8.45 45.01
N PRO A 42 -14.39 7.64 44.72
CA PRO A 42 -15.48 7.36 45.66
C PRO A 42 -15.06 6.74 47.01
N ASP A 43 -13.93 6.04 47.07
CA ASP A 43 -13.32 5.47 48.27
C ASP A 43 -12.78 6.55 49.22
N ARG A 44 -12.31 7.68 48.68
CA ARG A 44 -11.67 8.75 49.46
C ARG A 44 -12.65 9.74 50.09
N ILE A 45 -13.93 9.65 49.74
CA ILE A 45 -14.96 10.54 50.27
C ILE A 45 -15.30 10.19 51.72
N LEU A 46 -15.35 8.89 52.03
CA LEU A 46 -15.73 8.35 53.33
C LEU A 46 -14.53 7.75 54.11
N GLY A 47 -13.30 7.99 53.66
CA GLY A 47 -12.10 7.29 54.15
C GLY A 47 -11.79 7.48 55.65
N ASP A 48 -10.83 6.69 56.16
CA ASP A 48 -10.42 6.60 57.57
C ASP A 48 -10.05 7.97 58.19
N GLY A 49 -11.05 8.68 58.69
CA GLY A 49 -10.93 10.07 59.17
C GLY A 49 -12.11 10.98 58.79
N ALA A 50 -13.09 10.49 58.04
CA ALA A 50 -14.34 11.19 57.78
C ALA A 50 -15.10 11.48 59.10
N PRO A 51 -15.79 12.63 59.21
CA PRO A 51 -16.63 12.91 60.37
C PRO A 51 -17.65 11.76 60.57
N ALA A 52 -18.08 11.54 61.83
CA ALA A 52 -19.03 10.48 62.19
C ALA A 52 -20.40 10.57 61.46
N THR A 53 -20.64 11.67 60.76
CA THR A 53 -21.84 12.02 59.98
C THR A 53 -21.48 12.27 58.51
N GLU A 54 -22.23 11.64 57.60
CA GLU A 54 -22.06 11.75 56.14
C GLU A 54 -22.42 13.18 55.68
N ALA A 55 -21.44 13.94 55.21
CA ALA A 55 -21.68 15.31 54.76
C ALA A 55 -22.60 15.32 53.51
N THR A 56 -23.48 16.32 53.45
CA THR A 56 -24.26 16.62 52.24
C THR A 56 -23.33 17.10 51.13
N GLN A 57 -23.07 16.25 50.14
CA GLN A 57 -22.11 16.58 49.09
C GLN A 57 -22.42 15.90 47.75
N LEU A 58 -21.98 16.55 46.68
CA LEU A 58 -21.89 15.95 45.35
C LEU A 58 -20.44 15.59 45.04
N ASN A 59 -20.24 14.45 44.41
CA ASN A 59 -18.93 14.08 43.89
C ASN A 59 -19.00 13.84 42.38
N LEU A 60 -18.06 14.45 41.67
CA LEU A 60 -17.93 14.39 40.23
C LEU A 60 -16.67 13.61 39.88
N PHE A 61 -16.80 12.31 39.66
CA PHE A 61 -15.66 11.42 39.45
C PHE A 61 -15.41 11.13 37.97
N LEU A 62 -14.21 11.42 37.47
CA LEU A 62 -13.78 11.05 36.11
C LEU A 62 -13.36 9.57 36.09
N HIS A 63 -14.26 8.68 35.68
CA HIS A 63 -14.05 7.23 35.71
C HIS A 63 -13.45 6.65 34.42
N GLN A 64 -13.65 7.32 33.28
CA GLN A 64 -13.15 6.86 31.98
C GLN A 64 -12.81 8.04 31.07
N VAL A 65 -11.78 7.86 30.23
CA VAL A 65 -11.41 8.77 29.16
C VAL A 65 -11.31 7.95 27.87
N SER A 66 -11.97 8.40 26.81
CA SER A 66 -11.93 7.74 25.50
C SER A 66 -11.52 8.70 24.37
N PRO A 67 -10.91 8.22 23.28
CA PRO A 67 -10.69 9.04 22.09
C PRO A 67 -12.01 9.49 21.47
N ASN A 68 -12.09 10.73 21.02
CA ASN A 68 -13.27 11.22 20.30
C ASN A 68 -13.26 10.77 18.84
N ALA A 69 -14.26 9.99 18.43
CA ALA A 69 -14.33 9.43 17.08
C ALA A 69 -14.47 10.48 15.96
N GLY A 70 -15.11 11.63 16.24
CA GLY A 70 -15.29 12.71 15.26
C GLY A 70 -14.01 13.48 14.94
N TRP A 71 -13.03 13.47 15.84
CA TRP A 71 -11.73 14.13 15.67
C TRP A 71 -10.57 13.14 15.46
N THR A 72 -10.80 11.85 15.70
CA THR A 72 -9.81 10.80 15.45
C THR A 72 -9.48 10.75 13.96
N GLY A 73 -8.19 10.84 13.62
CA GLY A 73 -7.71 10.77 12.24
C GLY A 73 -7.70 12.10 11.48
N ARG A 74 -8.14 13.21 12.09
CA ARG A 74 -8.07 14.54 11.46
C ARG A 74 -6.63 15.01 11.25
N ASP A 75 -5.77 14.76 12.23
CA ASP A 75 -4.36 15.13 12.18
C ASP A 75 -3.48 13.88 12.28
N LEU A 76 -2.82 13.52 11.19
CA LEU A 76 -1.77 12.49 11.20
C LEU A 76 -0.43 13.11 11.59
N PRO A 77 0.46 12.38 12.27
CA PRO A 77 1.80 12.85 12.59
C PRO A 77 2.66 12.91 11.31
N SER A 78 2.48 13.95 10.50
CA SER A 78 3.23 14.16 9.27
C SER A 78 4.64 14.70 9.57
N ARG A 79 5.63 14.11 8.91
CA ARG A 79 7.04 14.53 8.96
C ARG A 79 7.56 14.77 7.55
N ASP A 80 8.58 15.60 7.42
CA ASP A 80 9.30 15.78 6.16
C ASP A 80 10.32 14.65 5.92
N ALA A 81 11.01 14.70 4.78
CA ALA A 81 12.04 13.72 4.42
C ALA A 81 13.25 13.69 5.37
N ARG A 82 13.44 14.73 6.20
CA ARG A 82 14.49 14.82 7.24
C ARG A 82 13.97 14.41 8.62
N ALA A 83 12.75 13.87 8.67
CA ALA A 83 12.01 13.53 9.88
C ALA A 83 11.64 14.73 10.76
N ASP A 84 11.73 15.97 10.25
CA ASP A 84 11.23 17.15 10.95
C ASP A 84 9.70 17.13 10.96
N ARG A 85 9.10 17.65 12.03
CA ARG A 85 7.65 17.66 12.19
C ARG A 85 7.00 18.76 11.35
N LEU A 86 6.00 18.39 10.54
CA LEU A 86 5.20 19.33 9.74
C LEU A 86 3.91 19.74 10.45
N ILE A 87 3.26 18.82 11.16
CA ILE A 87 1.99 19.05 11.87
C ILE A 87 2.12 18.54 13.32
N ASP A 88 1.49 19.24 14.25
CA ASP A 88 1.33 18.77 15.63
C ASP A 88 -0.01 18.07 15.73
N PRO A 89 -0.05 16.73 15.89
CA PRO A 89 -1.31 16.03 16.02
C PRO A 89 -2.01 16.45 17.32
N MET A 90 -3.32 16.57 17.23
CA MET A 90 -4.19 16.88 18.37
C MET A 90 -4.71 15.59 19.00
N LEU A 91 -4.71 15.54 20.32
CA LEU A 91 -5.34 14.49 21.10
C LEU A 91 -6.75 14.94 21.47
N ALA A 92 -7.75 14.35 20.81
CA ALA A 92 -9.16 14.63 21.07
C ALA A 92 -9.77 13.57 21.98
N LEU A 93 -10.37 14.01 23.09
CA LEU A 93 -10.85 13.14 24.15
C LEU A 93 -12.31 13.44 24.49
N ASP A 94 -13.04 12.39 24.82
CA ASP A 94 -14.32 12.44 25.53
C ASP A 94 -14.07 12.00 26.98
N LEU A 95 -14.54 12.81 27.93
CA LEU A 95 -14.36 12.59 29.35
C LEU A 95 -15.67 12.07 29.96
N HIS A 96 -15.63 10.91 30.60
CA HIS A 96 -16.80 10.26 31.17
C HIS A 96 -16.81 10.46 32.68
N TYR A 97 -17.78 11.22 33.17
CA TYR A 97 -17.95 11.53 34.58
C TYR A 97 -19.10 10.74 35.19
N LEU A 98 -18.93 10.34 36.44
CA LEU A 98 -19.98 9.81 37.30
C LEU A 98 -20.27 10.83 38.39
N LEU A 99 -21.49 11.38 38.38
CA LEU A 99 -22.00 12.30 39.40
C LEU A 99 -22.73 11.48 40.46
N THR A 100 -22.24 11.52 41.69
CA THR A 100 -22.77 10.76 42.82
C THR A 100 -23.17 11.70 43.94
N ALA A 101 -24.32 11.45 44.56
CA ALA A 101 -24.86 12.27 45.65
C ALA A 101 -24.72 11.55 47.00
N TYR A 102 -24.30 12.29 48.02
CA TYR A 102 -24.13 11.84 49.40
C TYR A 102 -24.98 12.73 50.33
N GLY A 103 -25.57 12.10 51.34
CA GLY A 103 -26.40 12.76 52.34
C GLY A 103 -26.74 11.80 53.46
N GLU A 104 -26.85 12.32 54.67
CA GLU A 104 -27.16 11.53 55.87
C GLU A 104 -28.67 11.35 56.06
N LEU A 105 -29.46 12.39 55.76
CA LEU A 105 -30.91 12.38 55.98
C LEU A 105 -31.67 11.92 54.73
N GLU A 106 -32.92 11.50 54.96
CA GLU A 106 -33.86 11.11 53.92
C GLU A 106 -34.03 12.24 52.88
N PHE A 107 -34.01 11.87 51.60
CA PHE A 107 -34.17 12.76 50.43
C PHE A 107 -33.03 13.74 50.14
N GLN A 108 -32.03 13.92 51.01
CA GLN A 108 -30.94 14.86 50.75
C GLN A 108 -30.20 14.52 49.45
N GLY A 109 -29.88 13.24 49.25
CA GLY A 109 -29.19 12.76 48.06
C GLY A 109 -30.02 12.97 46.78
N GLU A 110 -31.31 12.65 46.83
CA GLU A 110 -32.23 12.79 45.70
C GLU A 110 -32.48 14.26 45.32
N ILE A 111 -32.66 15.13 46.31
CA ILE A 111 -32.84 16.58 46.09
C ILE A 111 -31.59 17.17 45.44
N LEU A 112 -30.40 16.85 45.97
CA LEU A 112 -29.14 17.30 45.41
C LEU A 112 -28.95 16.82 43.97
N LEU A 113 -29.21 15.53 43.72
CA LEU A 113 -29.03 14.94 42.40
C LEU A 113 -29.99 15.57 41.39
N GLY A 114 -31.27 15.76 41.77
CA GLY A 114 -32.27 16.40 40.90
C GLY A 114 -31.86 17.82 40.47
N HIS A 115 -31.43 18.65 41.42
CA HIS A 115 -30.94 20.00 41.10
C HIS A 115 -29.66 19.98 40.26
N ALA A 116 -28.71 19.09 40.55
CA ALA A 116 -27.49 18.97 39.77
C ALA A 116 -27.77 18.55 38.32
N MET A 117 -28.69 17.60 38.12
CA MET A 117 -29.14 17.18 36.78
C MET A 117 -29.80 18.32 36.02
N GLN A 118 -30.65 19.11 36.69
CA GLN A 118 -31.28 20.29 36.09
C GLN A 118 -30.22 21.32 35.66
N LEU A 119 -29.26 21.63 36.53
CA LEU A 119 -28.18 22.58 36.23
C LEU A 119 -27.33 22.15 35.02
N LEU A 120 -26.96 20.86 34.96
CA LEU A 120 -26.20 20.30 33.84
C LEU A 120 -27.00 20.28 32.54
N HIS A 121 -28.32 20.11 32.61
CA HIS A 121 -29.20 20.15 31.46
C HIS A 121 -29.36 21.57 30.90
N GLU A 122 -29.56 22.55 31.77
CA GLU A 122 -29.69 23.96 31.41
C GLU A 122 -28.37 24.55 30.87
N ASN A 123 -27.22 24.05 31.36
CA ASN A 123 -25.88 24.51 30.97
C ASN A 123 -25.10 23.43 30.21
N ALA A 124 -25.75 22.76 29.25
CA ALA A 124 -25.16 21.67 28.48
C ALA A 124 -23.99 22.09 27.57
N VAL A 125 -23.76 23.40 27.36
CA VAL A 125 -22.63 23.93 26.59
C VAL A 125 -21.88 24.93 27.45
N LEU A 126 -20.61 24.65 27.74
CA LEU A 126 -19.77 25.54 28.52
C LEU A 126 -19.27 26.68 27.61
N SER A 127 -19.67 27.92 27.93
CA SER A 127 -19.23 29.10 27.20
C SER A 127 -17.76 29.40 27.50
N ARG A 128 -17.08 30.05 26.54
CA ARG A 128 -15.66 30.43 26.71
C ARG A 128 -15.48 31.43 27.84
N ASP A 129 -16.42 32.36 27.99
CA ASP A 129 -16.36 33.39 29.03
C ASP A 129 -16.53 32.77 30.41
N PHE A 130 -17.47 31.84 30.58
CA PHE A 130 -17.61 31.08 31.82
C PHE A 130 -16.33 30.32 32.17
N ILE A 131 -15.71 29.62 31.20
CA ILE A 131 -14.44 28.92 31.43
C ILE A 131 -13.34 29.90 31.86
N ARG A 132 -13.24 31.07 31.21
CA ARG A 132 -12.25 32.10 31.55
C ARG A 132 -12.47 32.64 32.96
N ASP A 133 -13.71 32.94 33.31
CA ASP A 133 -14.06 33.50 34.62
C ASP A 133 -13.71 32.51 35.75
N VAL A 134 -14.08 31.24 35.59
CA VAL A 134 -13.78 30.19 36.58
C VAL A 134 -12.28 29.94 36.71
N LEU A 135 -11.54 29.95 35.60
CA LEU A 135 -10.09 29.73 35.63
C LEU A 135 -9.33 30.97 36.12
N ALA A 136 -9.85 32.18 35.93
CA ALA A 136 -9.23 33.42 36.42
C ALA A 136 -9.40 33.58 37.94
N ASN A 137 -10.58 33.22 38.46
CA ASN A 137 -10.91 33.33 39.89
C ASN A 137 -11.35 31.98 40.45
N PRO A 138 -10.45 30.99 40.54
CA PRO A 138 -10.85 29.66 40.99
C PRO A 138 -11.30 29.72 42.45
N PRO A 139 -12.54 29.31 42.78
CA PRO A 139 -13.03 29.37 44.17
C PRO A 139 -12.21 28.45 45.07
N GLY A 140 -12.08 28.81 46.34
CA GLY A 140 -11.36 28.01 47.34
C GLY A 140 -12.00 26.64 47.52
N GLY A 141 -11.26 25.58 47.20
CA GLY A 141 -11.73 24.20 47.36
C GLY A 141 -10.64 23.17 47.09
N GLY A 142 -10.18 22.51 48.17
CA GLY A 142 -9.48 21.21 48.18
C GLY A 142 -8.12 21.07 47.47
N MET A 143 -7.75 21.92 46.52
CA MET A 143 -6.47 21.85 45.81
C MET A 143 -5.42 22.75 46.47
N ALA A 144 -4.20 22.24 46.61
CA ALA A 144 -3.04 23.04 46.98
C ALA A 144 -2.84 24.17 45.96
N GLY A 145 -2.62 25.40 46.43
CA GLY A 145 -2.68 26.62 45.60
C GLY A 145 -1.83 26.60 44.32
N ALA A 146 -0.71 25.85 44.30
CA ALA A 146 0.13 25.70 43.10
C ALA A 146 -0.57 24.96 41.94
N ALA A 147 -1.36 23.92 42.22
CA ALA A 147 -2.10 23.18 41.20
C ALA A 147 -3.22 24.03 40.60
N LEU A 148 -3.87 24.83 41.44
CA LEU A 148 -4.93 25.75 41.04
C LEU A 148 -4.40 26.86 40.13
N GLN A 149 -3.24 27.43 40.46
CA GLN A 149 -2.57 28.40 39.61
C GLN A 149 -2.17 27.80 38.26
N ALA A 150 -1.75 26.54 38.21
CA ALA A 150 -1.39 25.88 36.96
C ALA A 150 -2.59 25.78 35.99
N LEU A 151 -3.82 25.59 36.48
CA LEU A 151 -5.02 25.47 35.63
C LEU A 151 -5.30 26.73 34.80
N THR A 152 -4.87 27.90 35.28
CA THR A 152 -4.99 29.17 34.53
C THR A 152 -4.22 29.12 33.20
N MET A 153 -3.16 28.30 33.15
CA MET A 153 -2.32 28.09 31.96
C MET A 153 -2.86 27.00 31.03
N SER A 154 -4.07 26.46 31.25
CA SER A 154 -4.59 25.34 30.45
C SER A 154 -5.01 25.72 29.03
N ASP A 155 -5.24 27.02 28.77
CA ASP A 155 -5.77 27.57 27.52
C ASP A 155 -7.05 26.85 27.02
N LEU A 156 -7.86 26.33 27.96
CA LEU A 156 -9.05 25.53 27.66
C LEU A 156 -10.07 26.30 26.82
N ALA A 157 -10.29 27.58 27.13
CA ALA A 157 -11.22 28.46 26.40
C ALA A 157 -10.75 28.78 24.97
N GLU A 158 -9.47 28.54 24.65
CA GLU A 158 -8.85 28.86 23.35
C GLU A 158 -8.84 27.67 22.38
N GLN A 159 -9.42 26.53 22.76
CA GLN A 159 -9.61 25.43 21.80
C GLN A 159 -10.66 25.80 20.74
N VAL A 160 -10.67 25.06 19.62
CA VAL A 160 -11.59 25.35 18.49
C VAL A 160 -13.05 25.04 18.84
N GLU A 161 -13.31 23.88 19.45
CA GLU A 161 -14.67 23.44 19.81
C GLU A 161 -15.11 23.91 21.19
N LEU A 162 -16.41 24.12 21.36
CA LEU A 162 -17.00 24.31 22.69
C LEU A 162 -17.17 22.97 23.40
N ILE A 163 -17.06 22.99 24.72
CA ILE A 163 -17.24 21.80 25.56
C ILE A 163 -18.74 21.59 25.78
N LYS A 164 -19.21 20.39 25.51
CA LYS A 164 -20.62 19.98 25.61
C LYS A 164 -20.74 18.86 26.62
N ILE A 165 -21.72 18.98 27.50
CA ILE A 165 -22.05 18.01 28.54
C ILE A 165 -23.32 17.30 28.09
N ARG A 166 -23.30 15.96 28.09
CA ARG A 166 -24.48 15.16 27.73
C ARG A 166 -24.71 14.05 28.77
N PRO A 167 -25.96 13.79 29.17
CA PRO A 167 -26.26 12.65 30.03
C PRO A 167 -25.96 11.35 29.28
N ARG A 168 -25.35 10.39 29.98
CA ARG A 168 -25.08 9.05 29.48
C ARG A 168 -25.83 8.03 30.34
N HIS A 169 -26.59 7.17 29.68
CA HIS A 169 -27.22 6.05 30.37
C HIS A 169 -26.20 4.92 30.55
N LEU A 170 -26.03 4.46 31.79
CA LEU A 170 -25.29 3.24 32.13
C LEU A 170 -26.29 2.14 32.46
N SER A 171 -26.02 0.93 31.98
CA SER A 171 -26.85 -0.22 32.33
C SER A 171 -26.69 -0.59 33.81
N THR A 172 -27.64 -1.33 34.36
CA THR A 172 -27.55 -1.84 35.74
C THR A 172 -26.31 -2.70 35.96
N ASP A 173 -25.92 -3.47 34.94
CA ASP A 173 -24.71 -4.31 34.96
C ASP A 173 -23.43 -3.45 34.99
N ASP A 174 -23.34 -2.43 34.13
CA ASP A 174 -22.19 -1.50 34.11
C ASP A 174 -22.06 -0.76 35.45
N MET A 175 -23.19 -0.29 35.99
CA MET A 175 -23.22 0.41 37.26
C MET A 175 -22.80 -0.51 38.42
N SER A 176 -23.29 -1.76 38.44
CA SER A 176 -22.89 -2.76 39.44
C SER A 176 -21.39 -3.06 39.38
N LYS A 177 -20.83 -3.19 38.17
CA LYS A 177 -19.38 -3.40 37.96
C LYS A 177 -18.54 -2.21 38.42
N LEU A 178 -18.93 -0.98 38.09
CA LEU A 178 -18.23 0.23 38.52
C LEU A 178 -18.19 0.33 40.05
N TRP A 179 -19.34 0.19 40.71
CA TRP A 179 -19.41 0.27 42.17
C TRP A 179 -18.68 -0.85 42.89
N THR A 180 -18.68 -2.07 42.32
CA THR A 180 -17.86 -3.18 42.83
C THR A 180 -16.37 -2.85 42.71
N ALA A 181 -15.94 -2.26 41.59
CA ALA A 181 -14.55 -1.88 41.36
C ALA A 181 -14.09 -0.74 42.28
N PHE A 182 -14.98 0.19 42.65
CA PHE A 182 -14.67 1.27 43.58
C PHE A 182 -14.48 0.81 45.03
N GLN A 183 -14.87 -0.42 45.36
CA GLN A 183 -14.82 -0.96 46.73
C GLN A 183 -15.53 -0.04 47.75
N SER A 184 -16.59 0.63 47.31
CA SER A 184 -17.37 1.57 48.11
C SER A 184 -18.85 1.18 48.08
N HIS A 185 -19.61 1.67 49.05
CA HIS A 185 -21.04 1.41 49.13
C HIS A 185 -21.75 2.08 47.96
N TYR A 186 -22.61 1.34 47.27
CA TYR A 186 -23.41 1.87 46.17
C TYR A 186 -24.18 3.14 46.61
N ARG A 187 -24.14 4.18 45.77
CA ARG A 187 -24.88 5.43 45.94
C ARG A 187 -25.62 5.79 44.66
N THR A 188 -26.70 6.55 44.80
CA THR A 188 -27.47 7.06 43.65
C THR A 188 -26.57 7.93 42.77
N SER A 189 -26.51 7.57 41.49
CA SER A 189 -25.51 8.10 40.56
C SER A 189 -26.08 8.33 39.16
N THR A 190 -25.55 9.32 38.47
CA THR A 190 -25.83 9.58 37.05
C THR A 190 -24.53 9.78 36.29
N ALA A 191 -24.46 9.32 35.04
CA ALA A 191 -23.27 9.46 34.22
C ALA A 191 -23.43 10.58 33.19
N TYR A 192 -22.32 11.25 32.91
CA TYR A 192 -22.23 12.33 31.93
C TYR A 192 -21.01 12.13 31.04
N GLU A 193 -21.16 12.44 29.77
CA GLU A 193 -20.08 12.51 28.79
C GLU A 193 -19.81 13.98 28.47
N VAL A 194 -18.54 14.36 28.53
CA VAL A 194 -18.07 15.72 28.24
C VAL A 194 -17.20 15.67 26.98
N SER A 195 -17.68 16.29 25.91
CA SER A 195 -17.10 16.23 24.58
C SER A 195 -17.03 17.63 23.95
N VAL A 196 -15.96 18.08 23.31
CA VAL A 196 -14.66 17.41 23.09
C VAL A 196 -13.56 18.20 23.78
N VAL A 197 -12.59 17.51 24.37
CA VAL A 197 -11.40 18.13 24.96
C VAL A 197 -10.22 17.92 24.03
N LEU A 198 -9.64 19.02 23.55
CA LEU A 198 -8.62 19.03 22.51
C LEU A 198 -7.25 19.41 23.06
N ILE A 199 -6.41 18.42 23.33
CA ILE A 199 -5.06 18.64 23.85
C ILE A 199 -4.06 18.67 22.70
N GLN A 200 -3.33 19.77 22.58
CA GLN A 200 -2.27 19.92 21.60
C GLN A 200 -1.07 20.61 22.24
N ARG A 201 0.12 20.08 22.00
CA ARG A 201 1.37 20.75 22.38
C ARG A 201 1.89 21.53 21.18
N PRO A 202 1.86 22.88 21.20
CA PRO A 202 2.45 23.66 20.13
C PRO A 202 3.98 23.47 20.16
N ARG A 203 4.55 22.93 19.08
CA ARG A 203 5.99 22.88 18.85
C ARG A 203 6.33 23.71 17.61
N PRO A 204 7.58 24.19 17.47
CA PRO A 204 8.02 24.81 16.23
C PRO A 204 7.80 23.85 15.07
N LYS A 205 7.04 24.30 14.06
CA LYS A 205 6.82 23.58 12.81
C LYS A 205 7.63 24.25 11.72
N ARG A 206 8.14 23.48 10.77
CA ARG A 206 8.66 24.06 9.53
C ARG A 206 7.49 24.38 8.62
N THR A 207 7.36 25.65 8.25
CA THR A 207 6.47 26.04 7.16
C THR A 207 7.11 25.58 5.85
N PRO A 208 6.44 24.76 5.03
CA PRO A 208 7.00 24.35 3.75
C PRO A 208 7.21 25.59 2.87
N LEU A 209 8.29 25.58 2.08
CA LEU A 209 8.47 26.60 1.06
C LEU A 209 7.38 26.47 -0.01
N PRO A 210 6.94 27.59 -0.63
CA PRO A 210 6.05 27.53 -1.78
C PRO A 210 6.64 26.64 -2.88
N VAL A 211 5.80 25.78 -3.47
CA VAL A 211 6.18 24.96 -4.62
C VAL A 211 6.41 25.87 -5.82
N LEU A 212 7.64 25.93 -6.33
CA LEU A 212 8.01 26.79 -7.47
C LEU A 212 7.64 26.16 -8.82
N SER A 213 7.66 24.82 -8.93
CA SER A 213 7.20 24.09 -10.11
C SER A 213 6.64 22.71 -9.74
N ARG A 214 5.70 22.20 -10.54
CA ARG A 214 5.02 20.90 -10.48
C ARG A 214 5.39 20.11 -11.74
N GLY A 215 6.69 19.96 -11.97
CA GLY A 215 7.22 19.35 -13.17
C GLY A 215 8.58 19.93 -13.53
N GLN A 216 9.19 19.35 -14.56
CA GLN A 216 10.39 19.93 -15.14
C GLN A 216 9.97 21.24 -15.82
N PRO A 217 10.60 22.38 -15.47
CA PRO A 217 10.30 23.64 -16.14
C PRO A 217 10.72 23.52 -17.60
N ASP A 218 9.88 24.04 -18.49
CA ASP A 218 10.24 24.23 -19.88
C ASP A 218 11.49 25.14 -19.93
N PRO A 219 12.62 24.68 -20.50
CA PRO A 219 13.87 25.45 -20.53
C PRO A 219 13.76 26.76 -21.31
N ASP A 220 12.83 26.87 -22.26
CA ASP A 220 12.68 28.06 -23.11
C ASP A 220 11.73 29.09 -22.48
N THR A 221 10.63 28.63 -21.87
CA THR A 221 9.61 29.53 -21.31
C THR A 221 9.75 29.75 -19.80
N GLY A 222 10.54 28.92 -19.12
CA GLY A 222 10.68 28.90 -17.65
C GLY A 222 9.37 28.56 -16.92
N ARG A 223 8.32 28.17 -17.65
CA ARG A 223 7.03 27.82 -17.09
C ARG A 223 7.03 26.38 -16.63
N ASP A 224 6.33 26.18 -15.52
CA ASP A 224 6.01 24.85 -15.02
C ASP A 224 5.17 24.08 -16.05
N ALA A 225 5.54 22.84 -16.36
CA ALA A 225 4.77 21.95 -17.23
C ALA A 225 3.33 21.76 -16.73
N GLY A 226 3.09 21.98 -15.43
CA GLY A 226 1.77 21.97 -14.83
C GLY A 226 1.18 20.57 -14.70
N ILE A 227 -0.13 20.50 -14.47
CA ILE A 227 -0.84 19.23 -14.29
C ILE A 227 -1.32 18.76 -15.66
N VAL A 228 -0.77 17.64 -16.14
CA VAL A 228 -1.28 16.97 -17.34
C VAL A 228 -2.54 16.19 -16.96
N LEU A 229 -3.69 16.63 -17.47
CA LEU A 229 -4.97 15.93 -17.30
C LEU A 229 -5.16 14.94 -18.45
N GLN A 230 -5.31 13.67 -18.12
CA GLN A 230 -5.65 12.63 -19.09
C GLN A 230 -7.03 12.06 -18.78
N ALA A 231 -7.98 12.30 -19.69
CA ALA A 231 -9.34 11.77 -19.60
C ALA A 231 -9.50 10.36 -20.21
N SER A 232 -8.41 9.77 -20.69
CA SER A 232 -8.38 8.45 -21.34
C SER A 232 -8.12 7.34 -20.33
N LEU A 233 -8.75 6.18 -20.54
CA LEU A 233 -8.48 4.93 -19.80
C LEU A 233 -7.20 4.22 -20.30
N VAL A 234 -6.64 4.65 -21.43
CA VAL A 234 -5.38 4.13 -21.97
C VAL A 234 -4.21 4.73 -21.16
N PRO A 235 -3.22 3.96 -20.71
CA PRO A 235 -2.06 4.49 -20.00
C PRO A 235 -1.31 5.55 -20.81
N ALA A 236 -0.94 6.68 -20.19
CA ALA A 236 -0.16 7.77 -20.83
C ALA A 236 1.27 7.36 -21.23
N ILE A 237 1.71 6.20 -20.77
CA ILE A 237 3.05 5.68 -20.98
C ILE A 237 3.02 4.58 -22.05
N PRO A 238 4.09 4.44 -22.84
CA PRO A 238 4.22 3.34 -23.79
C PRO A 238 4.01 1.99 -23.11
N THR A 239 3.08 1.20 -23.63
CA THR A 239 2.67 -0.06 -22.99
C THR A 239 2.47 -1.14 -24.04
N LEU A 240 3.13 -2.28 -23.89
CA LEU A 240 2.90 -3.49 -24.64
C LEU A 240 1.79 -4.33 -24.00
N ILE A 241 0.85 -4.78 -24.81
CA ILE A 241 -0.28 -5.62 -24.43
C ILE A 241 -0.07 -7.06 -24.89
N ALA A 242 0.49 -7.24 -26.09
CA ALA A 242 0.73 -8.56 -26.65
C ALA A 242 2.02 -8.61 -27.46
N LEU A 243 2.67 -9.77 -27.43
CA LEU A 243 3.77 -10.12 -28.33
C LEU A 243 3.33 -11.38 -29.09
N VAL A 244 3.21 -11.25 -30.40
CA VAL A 244 2.61 -12.24 -31.28
C VAL A 244 3.64 -12.73 -32.30
N PRO A 245 4.16 -13.96 -32.16
CA PRO A 245 4.95 -14.62 -33.19
C PRO A 245 4.14 -14.80 -34.49
N PRO A 246 4.79 -14.98 -35.65
CA PRO A 246 4.08 -15.10 -36.91
C PRO A 246 3.17 -16.33 -36.90
N ARG A 247 2.06 -16.28 -37.66
CA ARG A 247 1.13 -17.43 -37.82
C ARG A 247 0.55 -17.94 -36.48
N GLN A 248 0.53 -17.07 -35.44
CA GLN A 248 0.06 -17.36 -34.08
C GLN A 248 0.75 -18.56 -33.40
N GLN A 249 1.94 -18.95 -33.88
CA GLN A 249 2.68 -20.08 -33.33
C GLN A 249 3.18 -19.76 -31.91
N GLY A 250 3.46 -20.80 -31.10
CA GLY A 250 3.75 -20.63 -29.67
C GLY A 250 5.14 -20.06 -29.32
N ALA A 251 6.03 -19.90 -30.30
CA ALA A 251 7.40 -19.40 -30.13
C ALA A 251 7.89 -18.74 -31.42
N ALA A 252 8.89 -17.85 -31.37
CA ALA A 252 9.51 -17.30 -32.57
C ALA A 252 10.73 -18.12 -33.01
N ARG A 253 11.10 -18.06 -34.29
CA ARG A 253 12.36 -18.60 -34.83
C ARG A 253 13.19 -17.48 -35.42
N LEU A 254 14.51 -17.67 -35.50
CA LEU A 254 15.37 -16.74 -36.23
C LEU A 254 14.95 -16.65 -37.70
N GLY A 255 15.00 -15.43 -38.26
CA GLY A 255 14.54 -15.10 -39.61
C GLY A 255 13.05 -14.81 -39.74
N GLU A 256 12.31 -14.76 -38.63
CA GLU A 256 10.88 -14.44 -38.63
C GLU A 256 10.59 -13.03 -38.10
N THR A 257 9.48 -12.45 -38.55
CA THR A 257 8.98 -11.16 -38.04
C THR A 257 8.01 -11.38 -36.87
N ILE A 258 8.28 -10.72 -35.74
CA ILE A 258 7.38 -10.67 -34.59
C ILE A 258 6.60 -9.36 -34.56
N ARG A 259 5.38 -9.40 -34.02
CA ARG A 259 4.52 -8.22 -33.87
C ARG A 259 4.26 -7.95 -32.39
N LEU A 260 4.45 -6.71 -31.97
CA LEU A 260 4.19 -6.23 -30.62
C LEU A 260 3.02 -5.24 -30.68
N ASP A 261 1.95 -5.52 -29.95
CA ASP A 261 0.74 -4.69 -29.91
C ASP A 261 0.68 -3.93 -28.59
N GLY A 262 0.19 -2.69 -28.62
CA GLY A 262 0.17 -1.84 -27.44
C GLY A 262 -0.37 -0.44 -27.67
N HIS A 263 0.15 0.52 -26.90
CA HIS A 263 -0.21 1.93 -26.93
C HIS A 263 1.02 2.82 -26.87
N HIS A 264 0.94 3.99 -27.49
CA HIS A 264 2.00 5.01 -27.50
C HIS A 264 3.35 4.46 -27.99
N LEU A 265 3.30 3.58 -29.00
CA LEU A 265 4.47 2.88 -29.55
C LEU A 265 5.14 3.61 -30.73
N ALA A 266 4.59 4.74 -31.17
CA ALA A 266 5.17 5.57 -32.20
C ALA A 266 6.28 6.49 -31.65
N GLY A 267 7.33 6.68 -32.43
CA GLY A 267 8.45 7.58 -32.14
C GLY A 267 9.33 7.79 -33.36
N GLU A 268 10.30 8.69 -33.27
CA GLU A 268 11.27 8.94 -34.35
C GLU A 268 12.27 7.78 -34.48
N GLN A 269 12.69 7.21 -33.36
CA GLN A 269 13.51 6.00 -33.32
C GLN A 269 12.90 5.01 -32.33
N VAL A 270 12.57 3.81 -32.81
CA VAL A 270 12.02 2.73 -31.99
C VAL A 270 12.93 1.52 -32.09
N THR A 271 13.42 1.07 -30.94
CA THR A 271 14.24 -0.13 -30.82
C THR A 271 13.58 -1.11 -29.86
N VAL A 272 13.75 -2.41 -30.12
CA VAL A 272 13.22 -3.48 -29.28
C VAL A 272 14.38 -4.25 -28.68
N ARG A 273 14.39 -4.27 -27.36
CA ARG A 273 15.41 -4.89 -26.53
C ARG A 273 14.96 -6.28 -26.12
N PHE A 274 15.83 -7.26 -26.33
CA PHE A 274 15.67 -8.67 -26.02
C PHE A 274 16.72 -9.07 -24.98
N ALA A 275 16.32 -9.28 -23.73
CA ALA A 275 17.20 -9.76 -22.68
C ALA A 275 16.90 -11.23 -22.38
N ALA A 276 17.87 -12.12 -22.57
CA ALA A 276 17.70 -13.54 -22.27
C ALA A 276 17.79 -13.81 -20.76
N GLU A 277 16.93 -14.67 -20.24
CA GLU A 277 16.96 -15.14 -18.84
C GLU A 277 17.98 -16.28 -18.64
N PRO A 278 18.65 -16.41 -17.47
CA PRO A 278 18.59 -15.54 -16.29
C PRO A 278 19.61 -14.37 -16.26
N ASP A 279 20.71 -14.42 -17.03
CA ASP A 279 21.81 -13.43 -17.01
C ASP A 279 22.35 -13.12 -18.42
N GLY A 280 21.48 -13.15 -19.44
CA GLY A 280 21.88 -12.94 -20.82
C GLY A 280 22.16 -11.49 -21.20
N ALA A 281 23.13 -11.27 -22.09
CA ALA A 281 23.34 -9.98 -22.74
C ALA A 281 22.06 -9.53 -23.48
N ALA A 282 21.75 -8.24 -23.38
CA ALA A 282 20.61 -7.66 -24.08
C ALA A 282 20.99 -7.39 -25.54
N LEU A 283 20.19 -7.90 -26.47
CA LEU A 283 20.29 -7.61 -27.91
C LEU A 283 19.23 -6.58 -28.26
N THR A 284 19.56 -5.59 -29.08
CA THR A 284 18.64 -4.51 -29.42
C THR A 284 18.48 -4.46 -30.93
N LEU A 285 17.26 -4.68 -31.42
CA LEU A 285 16.93 -4.62 -32.85
C LEU A 285 16.14 -3.35 -33.15
N ALA A 286 16.36 -2.75 -34.31
CA ALA A 286 15.50 -1.67 -34.79
C ALA A 286 14.12 -2.22 -35.15
N ALA A 287 13.06 -1.45 -34.87
CA ALA A 287 11.74 -1.75 -35.39
C ALA A 287 11.73 -1.64 -36.92
N ALA A 288 11.17 -2.66 -37.59
CA ALA A 288 10.93 -2.62 -39.04
C ALA A 288 9.78 -1.67 -39.37
N THR A 289 8.74 -1.66 -38.54
CA THR A 289 7.68 -0.65 -38.57
C THR A 289 7.28 -0.29 -37.14
N ALA A 290 6.94 0.98 -36.90
CA ALA A 290 6.45 1.47 -35.62
C ALA A 290 5.27 2.41 -35.86
N ALA A 291 4.09 1.97 -35.46
CA ALA A 291 2.86 2.76 -35.40
C ALA A 291 2.39 2.84 -33.95
N ASP A 292 1.46 3.75 -33.65
CA ASP A 292 1.07 4.03 -32.26
C ASP A 292 0.56 2.80 -31.49
N GLY A 293 -0.12 1.88 -32.20
CA GLY A 293 -0.65 0.65 -31.62
C GLY A 293 0.17 -0.62 -31.88
N THR A 294 1.19 -0.58 -32.74
CA THR A 294 1.88 -1.80 -33.19
C THR A 294 3.33 -1.51 -33.61
N ILE A 295 4.24 -2.38 -33.18
CA ILE A 295 5.62 -2.47 -33.66
C ILE A 295 5.82 -3.82 -34.34
N THR A 296 6.54 -3.85 -35.46
CA THR A 296 7.05 -5.11 -36.05
C THR A 296 8.56 -5.14 -35.99
N VAL A 297 9.14 -6.28 -35.63
CA VAL A 297 10.59 -6.49 -35.55
C VAL A 297 10.96 -7.75 -36.32
N GLU A 298 11.99 -7.67 -37.15
CA GLU A 298 12.53 -8.82 -37.87
C GLU A 298 13.68 -9.44 -37.08
N LEU A 299 13.54 -10.72 -36.72
CA LEU A 299 14.63 -11.47 -36.09
C LEU A 299 15.70 -11.79 -37.13
N PRO A 300 16.99 -11.80 -36.76
CA PRO A 300 18.06 -12.00 -37.72
C PRO A 300 17.96 -13.36 -38.40
N PRO A 301 18.37 -13.47 -39.68
CA PRO A 301 18.23 -14.69 -40.44
C PRO A 301 19.06 -15.83 -39.85
N ALA A 302 18.51 -17.05 -39.89
CA ALA A 302 19.19 -18.26 -39.49
C ALA A 302 20.23 -18.70 -40.55
N VAL A 303 21.33 -17.95 -40.72
CA VAL A 303 22.40 -18.26 -41.69
C VAL A 303 23.43 -19.21 -41.07
N ALA A 304 24.00 -20.11 -41.88
CA ALA A 304 24.99 -21.11 -41.45
C ALA A 304 26.44 -20.57 -41.35
N ALA A 305 26.70 -19.38 -41.91
CA ALA A 305 28.00 -18.74 -41.89
C ALA A 305 27.87 -17.38 -41.18
N PRO A 306 28.84 -17.00 -40.32
CA PRO A 306 28.85 -15.68 -39.72
C PRO A 306 28.86 -14.63 -40.86
N PRO A 307 28.00 -13.61 -40.79
CA PRO A 307 27.98 -12.56 -41.79
C PRO A 307 29.35 -11.86 -41.85
N PRO A 308 29.79 -11.41 -43.05
CA PRO A 308 31.12 -10.82 -43.18
C PRO A 308 31.26 -9.61 -42.25
N PRO A 309 32.35 -9.50 -41.46
CA PRO A 309 32.54 -8.37 -40.57
C PRO A 309 32.73 -7.07 -41.38
N PRO A 310 32.23 -5.92 -40.88
CA PRO A 310 31.59 -5.72 -39.56
C PRO A 310 30.06 -5.90 -39.61
N THR A 311 29.54 -6.87 -38.86
CA THR A 311 28.09 -7.01 -38.62
C THR A 311 27.77 -6.65 -37.16
N PRO A 312 26.75 -5.83 -36.88
CA PRO A 312 26.34 -5.53 -35.50
C PRO A 312 26.01 -6.81 -34.72
N PRO A 313 26.38 -6.93 -33.43
CA PRO A 313 26.22 -8.16 -32.66
C PRO A 313 24.77 -8.64 -32.59
N GLU A 314 23.79 -7.74 -32.56
CA GLU A 314 22.36 -8.05 -32.59
C GLU A 314 21.91 -8.76 -33.88
N ASN A 315 22.60 -8.53 -34.99
CA ASN A 315 22.28 -9.11 -36.30
C ASN A 315 23.03 -10.43 -36.54
N ASP A 316 23.96 -10.80 -35.67
CA ASP A 316 24.66 -12.07 -35.73
C ASP A 316 23.82 -13.17 -35.05
N PRO A 317 23.33 -14.19 -35.79
CA PRO A 317 22.54 -15.28 -35.22
C PRO A 317 23.29 -16.07 -34.14
N ALA A 318 24.63 -16.00 -34.06
CA ALA A 318 25.43 -16.67 -33.03
C ALA A 318 25.27 -16.05 -31.62
N ASN A 319 24.84 -14.79 -31.54
CA ASN A 319 24.59 -14.11 -30.26
C ASN A 319 23.21 -14.44 -29.68
N TRP A 320 22.32 -15.02 -30.49
CA TRP A 320 21.03 -15.51 -30.04
C TRP A 320 21.16 -16.92 -29.47
N GLN A 321 20.26 -17.25 -28.55
CA GLN A 321 20.18 -18.54 -27.88
C GLN A 321 18.72 -18.98 -27.74
N VAL A 322 18.47 -20.28 -27.83
CA VAL A 322 17.14 -20.85 -27.54
C VAL A 322 16.81 -20.55 -26.08
N GLY A 323 15.61 -20.05 -25.79
CA GLY A 323 15.29 -19.61 -24.45
C GLY A 323 14.12 -18.64 -24.36
N VAL A 324 13.85 -18.18 -23.14
CA VAL A 324 12.88 -17.14 -22.85
C VAL A 324 13.59 -15.78 -22.82
N TYR A 325 13.05 -14.82 -23.54
CA TYR A 325 13.52 -13.43 -23.60
C TYR A 325 12.51 -12.51 -22.95
N ARG A 326 13.02 -11.56 -22.17
CA ARG A 326 12.32 -10.37 -21.71
C ARG A 326 12.41 -9.32 -22.82
N VAL A 327 11.26 -8.98 -23.40
CA VAL A 327 11.16 -8.06 -24.54
C VAL A 327 10.51 -6.75 -24.12
N SER A 328 11.16 -5.62 -24.43
CA SER A 328 10.66 -4.26 -24.22
C SER A 328 11.00 -3.37 -25.41
N ALA A 329 10.23 -2.32 -25.64
CA ALA A 329 10.56 -1.30 -26.63
C ALA A 329 11.11 -0.04 -25.95
N GLU A 330 12.15 0.54 -26.54
CA GLU A 330 12.64 1.88 -26.23
C GLU A 330 12.25 2.82 -27.39
N ILE A 331 11.54 3.88 -27.05
CA ILE A 331 10.92 4.81 -28.00
C ILE A 331 11.51 6.19 -27.73
N ARG A 332 12.26 6.71 -28.70
CA ARG A 332 12.76 8.07 -28.71
C ARG A 332 11.80 8.96 -29.49
N ASP A 333 11.32 10.03 -28.86
CA ASP A 333 10.50 11.03 -29.52
C ASP A 333 11.32 12.13 -30.22
N ALA A 334 10.63 13.04 -30.91
CA ALA A 334 11.24 14.16 -31.62
C ALA A 334 11.91 15.19 -30.68
N GLY A 335 11.56 15.19 -29.39
CA GLY A 335 12.21 16.00 -28.36
C GLY A 335 13.49 15.36 -27.81
N GLY A 336 13.80 14.14 -28.23
CA GLY A 336 14.93 13.35 -27.75
C GLY A 336 14.69 12.62 -26.44
N GLU A 337 13.48 12.69 -25.87
CA GLU A 337 13.11 11.95 -24.66
C GLU A 337 13.02 10.46 -24.99
N VAL A 338 13.59 9.62 -24.13
CA VAL A 338 13.56 8.17 -24.27
C VAL A 338 12.57 7.60 -23.27
N ARG A 339 11.54 6.94 -23.79
CA ARG A 339 10.50 6.26 -23.01
C ARG A 339 10.60 4.76 -23.23
N THR A 340 10.38 3.98 -22.18
CA THR A 340 10.46 2.52 -22.23
C THR A 340 9.12 1.89 -21.89
N THR A 341 8.81 0.77 -22.56
CA THR A 341 7.58 0.02 -22.26
C THR A 341 7.76 -0.90 -21.05
N ASN A 342 6.64 -1.45 -20.57
CA ASN A 342 6.66 -2.70 -19.82
C ASN A 342 7.27 -3.85 -20.63
N VAL A 343 7.54 -4.97 -19.96
CA VAL A 343 8.22 -6.14 -20.53
C VAL A 343 7.22 -7.27 -20.78
N LEU A 344 7.31 -7.94 -21.93
CA LEU A 344 6.59 -9.17 -22.25
C LEU A 344 7.57 -10.33 -22.52
N PRO A 345 7.21 -11.59 -22.20
CA PRO A 345 8.03 -12.75 -22.51
C PRO A 345 7.91 -13.16 -23.99
N LEU A 346 9.02 -13.57 -24.60
CA LEU A 346 9.07 -14.25 -25.89
C LEU A 346 9.87 -15.53 -25.76
N VAL A 347 9.32 -16.64 -26.24
CA VAL A 347 10.06 -17.90 -26.39
C VAL A 347 10.70 -17.93 -27.77
N LEU A 348 12.03 -18.08 -27.83
CA LEU A 348 12.74 -18.37 -29.07
C LEU A 348 12.97 -19.87 -29.17
N ALA A 349 12.38 -20.51 -30.18
CA ALA A 349 12.48 -21.94 -30.43
C ALA A 349 13.65 -22.29 -31.37
N PRO A 350 14.21 -23.51 -31.26
CA PRO A 350 15.22 -23.97 -32.20
C PRO A 350 14.62 -24.18 -33.60
N LEU A 351 15.33 -23.71 -34.63
CA LEU A 351 15.04 -24.00 -36.03
C LEU A 351 15.95 -25.14 -36.51
N ILE A 352 15.36 -26.24 -36.97
CA ILE A 352 16.10 -27.31 -37.64
C ILE A 352 16.36 -26.88 -39.10
N ARG A 353 17.64 -26.74 -39.44
CA ARG A 353 18.13 -26.31 -40.75
C ARG A 353 18.33 -27.49 -41.71
N GLN A 354 18.84 -28.60 -41.17
CA GLN A 354 19.16 -29.80 -41.93
C GLN A 354 19.17 -31.01 -41.00
N ILE A 355 18.77 -32.15 -41.53
CA ILE A 355 18.77 -33.43 -40.83
C ILE A 355 19.48 -34.44 -41.73
N ASN A 356 20.56 -35.03 -41.24
CA ASN A 356 21.23 -36.14 -41.91
C ASN A 356 21.13 -37.38 -41.03
N THR A 357 20.78 -38.51 -41.64
CA THR A 357 20.69 -39.80 -40.94
C THR A 357 21.58 -40.82 -41.62
N ALA A 358 22.36 -41.56 -40.83
CA ALA A 358 23.18 -42.66 -41.30
C ALA A 358 22.97 -43.88 -40.41
N ARG A 359 22.90 -45.07 -41.01
CA ARG A 359 22.85 -46.34 -40.28
C ARG A 359 24.19 -47.05 -40.36
N ALA A 360 24.71 -47.49 -39.21
CA ALA A 360 25.85 -48.40 -39.12
C ALA A 360 25.46 -49.57 -38.21
N ALA A 361 25.33 -50.77 -38.79
CA ALA A 361 24.74 -51.93 -38.13
C ALA A 361 23.34 -51.62 -37.55
N ASP A 362 23.14 -51.76 -36.24
CA ASP A 362 21.86 -51.49 -35.56
C ASP A 362 21.72 -50.05 -35.05
N ILE A 363 22.76 -49.21 -35.18
CA ILE A 363 22.76 -47.84 -34.66
C ILE A 363 22.44 -46.85 -35.79
N VAL A 364 21.43 -46.01 -35.56
CA VAL A 364 21.12 -44.85 -36.39
C VAL A 364 21.72 -43.61 -35.75
N THR A 365 22.53 -42.88 -36.53
CA THR A 365 23.11 -41.59 -36.16
C THR A 365 22.31 -40.48 -36.82
N PHE A 366 21.75 -39.58 -36.01
CA PHE A 366 21.08 -38.35 -36.46
C PHE A 366 22.03 -37.18 -36.27
N THR A 367 22.35 -36.48 -37.36
CA THR A 367 23.12 -35.24 -37.34
C THR A 367 22.18 -34.09 -37.69
N VAL A 368 21.87 -33.26 -36.70
CA VAL A 368 20.92 -32.15 -36.83
C VAL A 368 21.69 -30.85 -36.85
N VAL A 369 21.53 -30.08 -37.92
CA VAL A 369 21.99 -28.69 -38.00
C VAL A 369 20.84 -27.80 -37.53
N CYS A 370 21.11 -26.90 -36.59
CA CYS A 370 20.13 -26.04 -35.97
C CYS A 370 20.62 -24.59 -35.82
N ALA A 371 19.66 -23.67 -35.66
CA ALA A 371 19.88 -22.27 -35.36
C ALA A 371 18.85 -21.78 -34.31
N PRO A 372 19.21 -20.92 -33.34
CA PRO A 372 20.56 -20.45 -33.03
C PRO A 372 21.50 -21.59 -32.56
N PRO A 373 22.83 -21.35 -32.47
CA PRO A 373 23.77 -22.32 -31.93
C PRO A 373 23.40 -22.75 -30.50
N VAL A 374 23.57 -24.03 -30.21
CA VAL A 374 23.26 -24.60 -28.90
C VAL A 374 24.51 -24.54 -28.03
N ARG A 375 24.35 -24.16 -26.76
CA ARG A 375 25.44 -24.07 -25.79
C ARG A 375 25.77 -25.44 -25.21
N GLN A 376 27.04 -25.66 -24.89
CA GLN A 376 27.50 -26.89 -24.23
C GLN A 376 26.82 -27.14 -22.87
N SER A 377 26.37 -26.08 -22.19
CA SER A 377 25.65 -26.15 -20.90
C SER A 377 24.15 -26.47 -21.03
N ALA A 378 23.59 -26.42 -22.24
CA ALA A 378 22.15 -26.61 -22.45
C ALA A 378 21.78 -28.10 -22.41
N ALA A 379 20.59 -28.42 -21.90
CA ALA A 379 20.02 -29.76 -21.98
C ALA A 379 19.41 -29.97 -23.38
N VAL A 380 20.03 -30.85 -24.18
CA VAL A 380 19.64 -31.06 -25.58
C VAL A 380 19.16 -32.49 -25.81
N SER A 381 17.98 -32.64 -26.40
CA SER A 381 17.45 -33.93 -26.80
C SER A 381 16.75 -33.86 -28.16
N LEU A 382 16.76 -34.97 -28.89
CA LEU A 382 16.03 -35.14 -30.15
C LEU A 382 14.88 -36.13 -29.93
N ILE A 383 13.67 -35.68 -30.14
CA ILE A 383 12.47 -36.53 -30.09
C ILE A 383 12.23 -37.08 -31.50
N VAL A 384 12.48 -38.37 -31.67
CA VAL A 384 12.25 -39.13 -32.90
C VAL A 384 10.95 -39.90 -32.78
N GLY A 385 9.88 -39.40 -33.41
CA GLY A 385 8.53 -39.91 -33.20
C GLY A 385 8.10 -39.78 -31.73
N SER A 386 8.15 -40.91 -31.01
CA SER A 386 7.83 -41.02 -29.58
C SER A 386 9.04 -41.25 -28.68
N ARG A 387 10.26 -41.39 -29.23
CA ARG A 387 11.48 -41.68 -28.46
C ARG A 387 12.33 -40.43 -28.31
N GLU A 388 12.73 -40.12 -27.09
CA GLU A 388 13.64 -39.02 -26.78
C GLU A 388 15.08 -39.52 -26.69
N LEU A 389 15.99 -38.91 -27.45
CA LEU A 389 17.40 -39.27 -27.53
C LEU A 389 18.25 -38.12 -26.96
N PRO A 390 19.12 -38.37 -25.97
CA PRO A 390 20.04 -37.34 -25.49
C PRO A 390 21.09 -37.00 -26.57
N ALA A 391 21.53 -35.74 -26.60
CA ALA A 391 22.63 -35.33 -27.45
C ALA A 391 23.96 -35.94 -27.01
N GLU A 392 24.82 -36.24 -27.98
CA GLU A 392 26.24 -36.50 -27.73
C GLU A 392 26.94 -35.23 -27.22
N PRO A 393 28.02 -35.35 -26.41
CA PRO A 393 28.74 -34.20 -25.90
C PRO A 393 29.18 -33.23 -26.99
N LEU A 394 28.86 -31.94 -26.83
CA LEU A 394 29.28 -30.89 -27.76
C LEU A 394 30.78 -30.62 -27.61
N ALA A 395 31.52 -30.60 -28.73
CA ALA A 395 32.97 -30.39 -28.76
C ALA A 395 33.39 -28.91 -28.63
N THR A 396 32.46 -27.99 -28.86
CA THR A 396 32.67 -26.54 -28.80
C THR A 396 31.69 -25.89 -27.82
N PRO A 397 32.03 -24.73 -27.21
CA PRO A 397 31.14 -24.03 -26.28
C PRO A 397 29.77 -23.67 -26.88
N GLN A 398 29.74 -23.40 -28.18
CA GLN A 398 28.53 -23.24 -29.00
C GLN A 398 28.66 -24.13 -30.23
N ALA A 399 27.61 -24.85 -30.60
CA ALA A 399 27.58 -25.72 -31.76
C ALA A 399 26.28 -25.55 -32.55
N THR A 400 26.39 -25.42 -33.87
CA THR A 400 25.23 -25.45 -34.78
C THR A 400 24.84 -26.87 -35.17
N THR A 401 25.73 -27.84 -34.97
CA THR A 401 25.52 -29.24 -35.34
C THR A 401 25.53 -30.11 -34.10
N VAL A 402 24.44 -30.87 -33.90
CA VAL A 402 24.26 -31.77 -32.76
C VAL A 402 24.05 -33.20 -33.27
N THR A 403 24.72 -34.15 -32.63
CA THR A 403 24.67 -35.57 -33.00
C THR A 403 23.91 -36.38 -31.95
N PHE A 404 23.08 -37.31 -32.41
CA PHE A 404 22.31 -38.22 -31.57
C PHE A 404 22.47 -39.65 -32.10
N ARG A 405 22.58 -40.64 -31.21
CA ARG A 405 22.73 -42.04 -31.59
C ARG A 405 21.75 -42.92 -30.82
N SER A 406 21.08 -43.83 -31.52
CA SER A 406 20.26 -44.84 -30.88
C SER A 406 20.01 -46.04 -31.78
N ALA A 407 19.72 -47.19 -31.15
CA ALA A 407 19.35 -48.43 -31.82
C ALA A 407 17.83 -48.68 -31.79
N GLY A 408 17.35 -49.69 -32.52
CA GLY A 408 15.95 -50.11 -32.49
C GLY A 408 15.00 -49.25 -33.33
N PHE A 409 15.48 -48.76 -34.47
CA PHE A 409 14.68 -48.04 -35.47
C PHE A 409 14.49 -48.91 -36.71
N ALA A 410 13.25 -49.09 -37.16
CA ALA A 410 12.94 -49.81 -38.39
C ALA A 410 13.32 -48.96 -39.63
N ALA A 411 14.03 -49.56 -40.58
CA ALA A 411 14.39 -48.90 -41.83
C ALA A 411 13.14 -48.62 -42.69
N GLY A 412 13.17 -47.51 -43.45
CA GLY A 412 12.09 -47.11 -44.38
C GLY A 412 10.90 -46.41 -43.73
N GLN A 413 10.85 -46.28 -42.39
CA GLN A 413 9.77 -45.55 -41.71
C GLN A 413 10.01 -44.03 -41.79
N ILE A 414 8.98 -43.27 -42.15
CA ILE A 414 8.98 -41.80 -42.06
C ILE A 414 8.59 -41.41 -40.64
N VAL A 415 9.45 -40.67 -39.95
CA VAL A 415 9.22 -40.23 -38.57
C VAL A 415 9.39 -38.71 -38.43
N PRO A 416 8.51 -38.04 -37.67
CA PRO A 416 8.70 -36.63 -37.33
C PRO A 416 9.79 -36.48 -36.27
N LEU A 417 10.54 -35.38 -36.37
CA LEU A 417 11.64 -35.02 -35.49
C LEU A 417 11.35 -33.70 -34.79
N ARG A 418 11.66 -33.62 -33.49
CA ARG A 418 11.63 -32.37 -32.72
C ARG A 418 12.92 -32.22 -31.95
N LEU A 419 13.59 -31.09 -32.12
CA LEU A 419 14.76 -30.74 -31.32
C LEU A 419 14.27 -30.01 -30.06
N ARG A 420 14.66 -30.50 -28.89
CA ARG A 420 14.40 -29.88 -27.60
C ARG A 420 15.70 -29.33 -27.04
N VAL A 421 15.71 -28.05 -26.67
CA VAL A 421 16.83 -27.38 -26.01
C VAL A 421 16.27 -26.67 -24.78
N ASP A 422 16.79 -27.01 -23.60
CA ASP A 422 16.35 -26.46 -22.30
C ASP A 422 14.82 -26.48 -22.10
N GLY A 423 14.17 -27.55 -22.58
CA GLY A 423 12.72 -27.74 -22.48
C GLY A 423 11.88 -27.06 -23.56
N ILE A 424 12.50 -26.32 -24.50
CA ILE A 424 11.82 -25.66 -25.62
C ILE A 424 11.92 -26.53 -26.88
N ASP A 425 10.77 -26.91 -27.44
CA ASP A 425 10.68 -27.76 -28.63
C ASP A 425 10.73 -26.94 -29.93
N SER A 426 11.33 -27.52 -30.98
CA SER A 426 11.18 -27.03 -32.35
C SER A 426 9.73 -27.12 -32.81
N LEU A 427 9.31 -26.17 -33.65
CA LEU A 427 7.93 -26.08 -34.12
C LEU A 427 7.66 -27.09 -35.25
N LEU A 428 7.04 -28.23 -34.92
CA LEU A 428 6.74 -29.31 -35.85
C LEU A 428 5.52 -29.05 -36.76
N ILE A 429 4.58 -28.22 -36.33
CA ILE A 429 3.33 -28.01 -37.06
C ILE A 429 3.49 -26.85 -38.05
N ASP A 430 3.34 -27.13 -39.34
CA ASP A 430 3.19 -26.10 -40.35
C ASP A 430 1.75 -25.58 -40.37
N ARG A 431 1.61 -24.33 -39.92
CA ARG A 431 0.33 -23.60 -39.88
C ARG A 431 0.03 -22.82 -41.15
N THR A 432 0.88 -22.89 -42.18
CA THR A 432 0.60 -22.32 -43.50
C THR A 432 -0.29 -23.25 -44.34
N ALA A 433 -0.17 -24.56 -44.14
CA ALA A 433 -1.06 -25.56 -44.71
C ALA A 433 -2.49 -25.48 -44.12
N ARG A 434 -3.49 -25.77 -44.94
CA ARG A 434 -4.91 -25.85 -44.53
C ARG A 434 -5.50 -27.20 -44.96
N PRO A 435 -5.78 -28.15 -44.04
CA PRO A 435 -5.58 -28.07 -42.59
C PRO A 435 -4.09 -28.05 -42.18
N PRO A 436 -3.75 -27.62 -40.94
CA PRO A 436 -2.38 -27.67 -40.45
C PRO A 436 -1.78 -29.07 -40.56
N ALA A 437 -0.56 -29.15 -41.05
CA ALA A 437 0.15 -30.40 -41.31
C ALA A 437 1.49 -30.44 -40.56
N PHE A 438 2.14 -31.60 -40.51
CA PHE A 438 3.51 -31.68 -40.02
C PHE A 438 4.47 -31.04 -41.03
N ASP A 439 5.44 -30.31 -40.52
CA ASP A 439 6.50 -29.67 -41.31
C ASP A 439 7.35 -30.73 -42.02
N PRO A 440 7.35 -30.78 -43.36
CA PRO A 440 8.08 -31.80 -44.11
C PRO A 440 9.60 -31.67 -43.91
N THR A 441 10.13 -30.50 -43.53
CA THR A 441 11.57 -30.34 -43.27
C THR A 441 12.00 -30.96 -41.95
N GLN A 442 11.04 -31.36 -41.11
CA GLN A 442 11.24 -32.03 -39.83
C GLN A 442 10.76 -33.49 -39.86
N GLN A 443 10.69 -34.08 -41.05
CA GLN A 443 10.44 -35.51 -41.24
C GLN A 443 11.67 -36.16 -41.89
N VAL A 444 12.03 -37.36 -41.43
CA VAL A 444 13.10 -38.13 -42.04
C VAL A 444 12.65 -39.57 -42.29
N THR A 445 13.06 -40.11 -43.44
CA THR A 445 12.96 -41.54 -43.71
C THR A 445 14.16 -42.23 -43.07
N LEU A 446 13.90 -43.16 -42.15
CA LEU A 446 14.97 -43.86 -41.43
C LEU A 446 15.76 -44.75 -42.41
N PRO A 447 17.11 -44.61 -42.46
CA PRO A 447 17.97 -45.39 -43.34
C PRO A 447 18.05 -46.86 -42.93
#